data_AF-A0A6G1I5G0-F1
#
_entry.id   AF-A0A6G1I5G0-F1
#
_cell.length_a   1.000
_cell.length_b   1.000
_cell.length_c   1.000
_cell.angle_alpha   90.00
_cell.angle_beta   90.00
_cell.angle_gamma   90.00
#
_symmetry.space_group_name_H-M   'P 1'
#
loop_
_entity.id
_entity.type
_entity.pdbx_description
1 polymer ?
#
loop_
_entity_poly.entity_id
_entity_poly.type
_entity_poly.pdbx_seq_one_letter_code
_entity_poly.pdbx_strand_id
1 'polypeptide(L)'
;MSAAPGHDAHMLCTVSGVQILVLVDGFEELEARVPAGKEKIANYCGAAGSGYGDVLRHQYGEPDTRFLYGGLNALSLLGRLDLVDVPRAVTYIESCANPDGGYGNSPGAESHSGQIFTCLPALSIADRLDTVDTEHLAGWLSERQVSVAEGKGGLNGRPEKKEDVREAAGVGVSRQYG
;
A
#
# COMPACT_ATOMS: atom_id res chain seq x y z
N MET A 1 -4.14 -0.52 -16.43
CA MET A 1 -4.24 -1.81 -17.15
C MET A 1 -5.37 -2.62 -16.56
N SER A 2 -6.19 -3.27 -17.39
CA SER A 2 -7.26 -4.18 -16.94
C SER A 2 -6.72 -5.60 -16.74
N ALA A 3 -7.41 -6.41 -15.96
CA ALA A 3 -7.02 -7.81 -15.72
C ALA A 3 -7.17 -8.72 -16.96
N ALA A 4 -7.97 -8.30 -17.95
CA ALA A 4 -8.22 -9.00 -19.20
C ALA A 4 -8.58 -8.02 -20.34
N PRO A 5 -8.38 -8.40 -21.63
CA PRO A 5 -8.81 -7.58 -22.76
C PRO A 5 -10.32 -7.29 -22.69
N GLY A 6 -10.70 -6.01 -22.71
CA GLY A 6 -12.11 -5.57 -22.66
C GLY A 6 -12.71 -5.35 -21.27
N HIS A 7 -11.93 -5.48 -20.19
CA HIS A 7 -12.38 -5.12 -18.83
C HIS A 7 -11.96 -3.70 -18.45
N ASP A 8 -12.66 -3.12 -17.48
CA ASP A 8 -12.30 -1.81 -16.93
C ASP A 8 -10.92 -1.86 -16.26
N ALA A 9 -10.21 -0.73 -16.33
CA ALA A 9 -8.94 -0.58 -15.64
C ALA A 9 -9.18 -0.66 -14.13
N HIS A 10 -8.36 -1.47 -13.44
CA HIS A 10 -8.42 -1.60 -11.99
C HIS A 10 -7.10 -1.12 -11.40
N MET A 11 -7.17 -0.39 -10.27
CA MET A 11 -5.99 0.20 -9.63
C MET A 11 -4.94 -0.88 -9.30
N LEU A 12 -5.34 -1.97 -8.64
CA LEU A 12 -4.41 -3.06 -8.27
C LEU A 12 -3.68 -3.69 -9.47
N CYS A 13 -4.38 -3.91 -10.58
CA CYS A 13 -3.77 -4.45 -11.80
C CYS A 13 -2.81 -3.43 -12.44
N THR A 14 -3.15 -2.15 -12.37
CA THR A 14 -2.30 -1.07 -12.88
C THR A 14 -1.02 -0.92 -12.08
N VAL A 15 -1.11 -0.99 -10.74
CA VAL A 15 0.06 -0.95 -9.84
C VAL A 15 0.98 -2.14 -10.11
N SER A 16 0.43 -3.34 -10.21
CA SER A 16 1.21 -4.54 -10.52
C SER A 16 1.90 -4.43 -11.89
N GLY A 17 1.21 -3.88 -12.89
CA GLY A 17 1.80 -3.61 -14.20
C GLY A 17 2.95 -2.61 -14.16
N VAL A 18 2.82 -1.52 -13.39
CA VAL A 18 3.89 -0.53 -13.18
C VAL A 18 5.09 -1.17 -12.48
N GLN A 19 4.87 -1.96 -11.42
CA GLN A 19 5.94 -2.66 -10.72
C GLN A 19 6.70 -3.62 -11.63
N ILE A 20 6.00 -4.39 -12.48
CA ILE A 20 6.64 -5.27 -13.46
C ILE A 20 7.49 -4.46 -14.45
N LEU A 21 6.95 -3.35 -14.97
CA LEU A 21 7.69 -2.48 -15.91
C LEU A 21 8.97 -1.93 -15.28
N VAL A 22 8.93 -1.53 -14.00
CA VAL A 22 10.13 -1.10 -13.26
C VAL A 22 11.13 -2.26 -13.14
N LEU A 23 10.66 -3.45 -12.76
CA LEU A 23 11.53 -4.61 -12.52
C LEU A 23 12.26 -5.08 -13.77
N VAL A 24 11.65 -4.94 -14.95
CA VAL A 24 12.23 -5.36 -16.23
C VAL A 24 12.84 -4.22 -17.03
N ASP A 25 12.89 -3.01 -16.46
CA ASP A 25 13.28 -1.76 -17.14
C ASP A 25 12.51 -1.54 -18.47
N GLY A 26 11.24 -1.97 -18.51
CA GLY A 26 10.42 -2.06 -19.73
C GLY A 26 9.77 -0.74 -20.13
N PHE A 27 10.14 0.36 -19.50
CA PHE A 27 9.49 1.65 -19.70
C PHE A 27 9.83 2.29 -21.04
N GLU A 28 11.04 2.08 -21.56
CA GLU A 28 11.40 2.52 -22.91
C GLU A 28 10.56 1.81 -23.97
N GLU A 29 10.36 0.50 -23.81
CA GLU A 29 9.51 -0.29 -24.69
C GLU A 29 8.03 0.12 -24.60
N LEU A 30 7.54 0.44 -23.40
CA LEU A 30 6.21 0.98 -23.22
C LEU A 30 6.03 2.28 -24.02
N GLU A 31 6.96 3.23 -23.89
CA GLU A 31 6.87 4.51 -24.61
C GLU A 31 6.97 4.34 -26.12
N ALA A 32 7.76 3.38 -26.60
CA ALA A 32 7.85 3.05 -28.02
C ALA A 32 6.54 2.49 -28.59
N ARG A 33 5.78 1.71 -27.80
CA ARG A 33 4.51 1.10 -28.21
C ARG A 33 3.31 2.01 -27.98
N VAL A 34 3.34 2.81 -26.91
CA VAL A 34 2.25 3.66 -26.46
C VAL A 34 2.81 5.06 -26.22
N PRO A 35 2.58 6.02 -27.13
CA PRO A 35 3.04 7.38 -26.94
C PRO A 35 2.48 7.99 -25.64
N ALA A 36 3.37 8.58 -24.83
CA ALA A 36 3.06 9.13 -23.51
C ALA A 36 2.45 8.07 -22.57
N GLY A 37 2.96 6.84 -22.65
CA GLY A 37 2.45 5.69 -21.89
C GLY A 37 2.56 5.90 -20.39
N LYS A 38 3.72 6.35 -19.90
CA LYS A 38 3.95 6.68 -18.49
C LYS A 38 2.98 7.75 -18.01
N GLU A 39 2.81 8.82 -18.78
CA GLU A 39 1.96 9.94 -18.40
C GLU A 39 0.48 9.55 -18.38
N LYS A 40 0.02 8.73 -19.32
CA LYS A 40 -1.34 8.17 -19.30
C LYS A 40 -1.58 7.31 -18.06
N ILE A 41 -0.61 6.48 -17.67
CA ILE A 41 -0.71 5.65 -16.47
C ILE A 41 -0.69 6.54 -15.22
N ALA A 42 0.22 7.52 -15.14
CA ALA A 42 0.31 8.45 -14.03
C ALA A 42 -0.99 9.25 -13.86
N ASN A 43 -1.52 9.78 -14.96
CA ASN A 43 -2.79 10.49 -14.96
C ASN A 43 -3.94 9.56 -14.55
N TYR A 44 -3.97 8.29 -14.98
CA TYR A 44 -4.99 7.35 -14.49
C TYR A 44 -4.83 7.04 -12.99
N CYS A 45 -3.61 6.86 -12.49
CA CYS A 45 -3.36 6.60 -11.07
C CYS A 45 -3.70 7.83 -10.20
N GLY A 46 -3.36 9.03 -10.66
CA GLY A 46 -3.77 10.29 -10.04
C GLY A 46 -5.28 10.53 -10.19
N ALA A 47 -5.88 10.13 -11.31
CA ALA A 47 -7.29 10.40 -11.62
C ALA A 47 -8.28 9.38 -11.07
N ALA A 48 -7.86 8.14 -10.86
CA ALA A 48 -8.54 7.23 -9.96
C ALA A 48 -8.48 7.71 -8.50
N GLY A 49 -7.67 8.75 -8.21
CA GLY A 49 -7.77 9.62 -7.04
C GLY A 49 -8.38 11.00 -7.31
N SER A 50 -8.79 11.33 -8.54
CA SER A 50 -9.35 12.65 -8.91
C SER A 50 -10.88 12.61 -9.01
N GLY A 51 -11.51 12.69 -7.85
CA GLY A 51 -12.39 13.82 -7.62
C GLY A 51 -11.57 14.84 -6.82
N TYR A 52 -11.31 16.02 -7.39
CA TYR A 52 -10.64 17.12 -6.69
C TYR A 52 -11.21 17.26 -5.27
N GLY A 53 -10.38 16.97 -4.28
CA GLY A 53 -10.73 17.15 -2.88
C GLY A 53 -11.37 15.96 -2.18
N ASP A 54 -11.16 14.71 -2.59
CA ASP A 54 -11.38 13.59 -1.67
C ASP A 54 -10.32 12.50 -1.74
N VAL A 55 -9.86 12.05 -0.57
CA VAL A 55 -8.79 11.08 -0.41
C VAL A 55 -9.18 9.79 -1.12
N LEU A 56 -8.60 9.57 -2.31
CA LEU A 56 -8.58 8.29 -3.03
C LEU A 56 -9.90 7.51 -2.93
N ARG A 57 -11.00 8.20 -3.28
CA ARG A 57 -12.29 7.53 -3.42
C ARG A 57 -12.27 6.69 -4.70
N HIS A 58 -12.41 5.38 -4.53
CA HIS A 58 -12.95 4.56 -5.60
C HIS A 58 -14.30 5.17 -6.05
N GLN A 59 -14.63 5.04 -7.32
CA GLN A 59 -15.89 5.44 -7.97
C GLN A 59 -17.20 5.00 -7.27
N TYR A 60 -17.12 4.25 -6.16
CA TYR A 60 -18.24 3.81 -5.30
C TYR A 60 -18.10 4.13 -3.80
N GLY A 61 -17.27 5.10 -3.40
CA GLY A 61 -17.56 5.92 -2.21
C GLY A 61 -16.83 5.64 -0.89
N GLU A 62 -16.09 4.53 -0.73
CA GLU A 62 -15.34 4.27 0.52
C GLU A 62 -13.83 4.48 0.35
N PRO A 63 -13.18 5.32 1.18
CA PRO A 63 -11.73 5.41 1.22
C PRO A 63 -11.17 4.15 1.89
N ASP A 64 -10.20 3.49 1.25
CA ASP A 64 -9.53 2.28 1.74
C ASP A 64 -8.02 2.43 1.52
N THR A 65 -7.25 2.16 2.57
CA THR A 65 -5.80 2.41 2.59
C THR A 65 -5.03 1.63 1.52
N ARG A 66 -5.58 0.53 0.99
CA ARG A 66 -4.93 -0.29 -0.05
C ARG A 66 -4.92 0.39 -1.40
N PHE A 67 -6.02 1.08 -1.75
CA PHE A 67 -6.07 1.86 -2.99
C PHE A 67 -5.22 3.11 -2.88
N LEU A 68 -5.18 3.72 -1.69
CA LEU A 68 -4.30 4.84 -1.38
C LEU A 68 -2.83 4.46 -1.60
N TYR A 69 -2.40 3.36 -0.97
CA TYR A 69 -1.04 2.84 -1.15
C TYR A 69 -0.74 2.51 -2.61
N GLY A 70 -1.66 1.83 -3.30
CA GLY A 70 -1.49 1.50 -4.71
C GLY A 70 -1.24 2.74 -5.58
N GLY A 71 -2.05 3.79 -5.40
CA GLY A 71 -1.88 5.05 -6.11
C GLY A 71 -0.53 5.70 -5.82
N LEU A 72 -0.17 5.85 -4.54
CA LEU A 72 1.11 6.43 -4.13
C LEU A 72 2.31 5.62 -4.64
N ASN A 73 2.24 4.29 -4.59
CA ASN A 73 3.31 3.42 -5.07
C ASN A 73 3.54 3.56 -6.57
N ALA A 74 2.47 3.51 -7.37
CA ALA A 74 2.60 3.69 -8.82
C ALA A 74 3.12 5.08 -9.18
N LEU A 75 2.61 6.14 -8.54
CA LEU A 75 3.05 7.51 -8.81
C LEU A 75 4.48 7.76 -8.35
N SER A 76 4.91 7.19 -7.23
CA SER A 76 6.30 7.24 -6.76
C SER A 76 7.24 6.60 -7.78
N LEU A 77 6.92 5.39 -8.27
CA LEU A 77 7.71 4.70 -9.28
C LEU A 77 7.76 5.44 -10.63
N LEU A 78 6.70 6.18 -10.96
CA LEU A 78 6.63 7.02 -12.16
C LEU A 78 7.26 8.40 -11.98
N GLY A 79 7.69 8.76 -10.77
CA GLY A 79 8.19 10.11 -10.45
C GLY A 79 7.12 11.20 -10.55
N ARG A 80 5.84 10.84 -10.34
CA ARG A 80 4.67 11.71 -10.55
C ARG A 80 3.79 11.89 -9.31
N LEU A 81 4.41 11.96 -8.12
CA LEU A 81 3.69 12.26 -6.87
C LEU A 81 3.05 13.66 -6.87
N ASP A 82 3.48 14.55 -7.76
CA ASP A 82 2.88 15.88 -8.00
C ASP A 82 1.40 15.82 -8.40
N LEU A 83 0.93 14.66 -8.88
CA LEU A 83 -0.44 14.47 -9.33
C LEU A 83 -1.44 14.22 -8.19
N VAL A 84 -0.99 14.09 -6.94
CA VAL A 84 -1.85 13.79 -5.78
C VAL A 84 -1.53 14.67 -4.58
N ASP A 85 -2.54 14.85 -3.71
CA ASP A 85 -2.39 15.54 -2.43
C ASP A 85 -1.80 14.57 -1.39
N VAL A 86 -0.47 14.49 -1.36
CA VAL A 86 0.29 13.65 -0.41
C VAL A 86 0.00 14.02 1.05
N PRO A 87 0.02 15.31 1.47
CA PRO A 87 -0.33 15.68 2.85
C PRO A 87 -1.68 15.14 3.29
N ARG A 88 -2.71 15.26 2.44
CA ARG A 88 -4.04 14.75 2.76
C ARG A 88 -4.09 13.23 2.84
N ALA A 89 -3.35 12.53 1.99
CA ALA A 89 -3.22 11.07 2.06
C ALA A 89 -2.59 10.62 3.40
N VAL A 90 -1.54 11.34 3.86
CA VAL A 90 -0.91 11.10 5.16
C VAL A 90 -1.90 11.31 6.30
N THR A 91 -2.62 12.43 6.31
CA THR A 91 -3.65 12.70 7.35
C THR A 91 -4.71 11.61 7.41
N TYR A 92 -5.11 11.04 6.28
CA TYR A 92 -6.05 9.92 6.27
C TYR A 92 -5.43 8.65 6.86
N ILE A 93 -4.20 8.29 6.50
CA ILE A 93 -3.49 7.14 7.09
C ILE A 93 -3.36 7.30 8.61
N GLU A 94 -2.98 8.50 9.07
CA GLU A 94 -2.88 8.82 10.50
C GLU A 94 -4.22 8.61 11.21
N SER A 95 -5.34 8.98 10.58
CA SER A 95 -6.68 8.76 11.15
C SER A 95 -7.09 7.27 11.23
N CYS A 96 -6.39 6.38 10.51
CA CYS A 96 -6.58 4.93 10.56
C CYS A 96 -5.67 4.24 11.59
N ALA A 97 -4.77 4.97 12.26
CA ALA A 97 -3.90 4.43 13.30
C ALA A 97 -4.70 4.16 14.59
N ASN A 98 -4.38 3.04 15.24
CA ASN A 98 -5.04 2.61 16.47
C ASN A 98 -4.07 2.69 17.68
N PRO A 99 -4.60 2.71 18.92
CA PRO A 99 -3.78 2.77 20.12
C PRO A 99 -2.82 1.58 20.32
N ASP A 100 -3.03 0.48 19.60
CA ASP A 100 -2.16 -0.70 19.61
C ASP A 100 -0.96 -0.57 18.64
N GLY A 101 -0.78 0.60 18.01
CA GLY A 101 0.25 0.87 17.02
C GLY A 101 -0.05 0.32 15.61
N GLY A 102 -1.14 -0.44 15.46
CA GLY A 102 -1.58 -0.97 14.17
C GLY A 102 -2.45 0.01 13.36
N TYR A 103 -2.84 -0.41 12.17
CA TYR A 103 -3.69 0.37 11.27
C TYR A 103 -4.93 -0.41 10.85
N GLY A 104 -6.07 0.29 10.79
CA GLY A 104 -7.33 -0.20 10.22
C GLY A 104 -7.47 0.12 8.72
N ASN A 105 -8.51 -0.42 8.08
CA ASN A 105 -8.84 -0.11 6.69
C ASN A 105 -9.51 1.26 6.51
N SER A 106 -10.11 1.77 7.58
CA SER A 106 -10.69 3.09 7.70
C SER A 106 -10.60 3.54 9.17
N PRO A 107 -10.83 4.82 9.48
CA PRO A 107 -10.77 5.32 10.85
C PRO A 107 -11.70 4.56 11.80
N GLY A 108 -11.17 4.10 12.93
CA GLY A 108 -11.89 3.29 13.92
C GLY A 108 -12.05 1.81 13.58
N ALA A 109 -11.52 1.33 12.45
CA ALA A 109 -11.49 -0.08 12.13
C ALA A 109 -10.35 -0.81 12.88
N GLU A 110 -10.56 -2.10 13.14
CA GLU A 110 -9.60 -2.97 13.82
C GLU A 110 -8.25 -3.05 13.09
N SER A 111 -7.15 -3.04 13.86
CA SER A 111 -5.79 -3.24 13.36
C SER A 111 -5.63 -4.56 12.61
N HIS A 112 -5.06 -4.49 11.42
CA HIS A 112 -4.81 -5.65 10.57
C HIS A 112 -3.46 -5.54 9.87
N SER A 113 -2.70 -6.63 9.91
CA SER A 113 -1.40 -6.78 9.22
C SER A 113 -1.41 -6.32 7.76
N GLY A 114 -2.40 -6.74 6.98
CA GLY A 114 -2.54 -6.31 5.59
C GLY A 114 -2.82 -4.81 5.41
N GLN A 115 -3.31 -4.10 6.44
CA GLN A 115 -3.44 -2.64 6.42
C GLN A 115 -2.13 -1.97 6.85
N ILE A 116 -1.41 -2.55 7.82
CA ILE A 116 -0.05 -2.13 8.15
C ILE A 116 0.86 -2.22 6.92
N PHE A 117 0.75 -3.32 6.14
CA PHE A 117 1.50 -3.53 4.90
C PHE A 117 1.19 -2.49 3.80
N THR A 118 0.08 -1.77 3.88
CA THR A 118 -0.24 -0.69 2.94
C THR A 118 0.03 0.70 3.52
N CYS A 119 -0.30 0.94 4.79
CA CYS A 119 -0.09 2.21 5.47
C CYS A 119 1.39 2.54 5.65
N LEU A 120 2.22 1.60 6.12
CA LEU A 120 3.62 1.87 6.43
C LEU A 120 4.44 2.21 5.17
N PRO A 121 4.35 1.45 4.05
CA PRO A 121 5.02 1.84 2.82
C PRO A 121 4.46 3.13 2.21
N ALA A 122 3.15 3.41 2.36
CA ALA A 122 2.58 4.68 1.91
C ALA A 122 3.16 5.87 2.67
N LEU A 123 3.33 5.77 3.99
CA LEU A 123 4.02 6.77 4.80
C LEU A 123 5.50 6.88 4.44
N SER A 124 6.17 5.78 4.11
CA SER A 124 7.55 5.79 3.61
C SER A 124 7.67 6.53 2.27
N ILE A 125 6.74 6.32 1.34
CA ILE A 125 6.70 7.03 0.05
C ILE A 125 6.46 8.54 0.27
N ALA A 126 5.64 8.88 1.26
CA ALA A 126 5.34 10.25 1.62
C ALA A 126 6.42 10.94 2.46
N ASP A 127 7.51 10.24 2.81
CA ASP A 127 8.56 10.70 3.73
C ASP A 127 8.01 11.13 5.10
N ARG A 128 7.02 10.36 5.61
CA ARG A 128 6.32 10.62 6.86
C ARG A 128 6.33 9.45 7.84
N LEU A 129 7.43 8.71 7.87
CA LEU A 129 7.62 7.64 8.87
C LEU A 129 7.77 8.18 10.29
N ASP A 130 8.04 9.48 10.46
CA ASP A 130 8.10 10.18 11.75
C ASP A 130 6.78 10.11 12.55
N THR A 131 5.67 9.82 11.89
CA THR A 131 4.32 9.78 12.50
C THR A 131 3.94 8.40 13.03
N VAL A 132 4.76 7.40 12.72
CA VAL A 132 4.50 6.00 13.09
C VAL A 132 4.94 5.77 14.53
N ASP A 133 4.02 5.27 15.35
CA ASP A 133 4.35 4.73 16.67
C ASP A 133 5.14 3.43 16.53
N THR A 134 6.44 3.59 16.32
CA THR A 134 7.34 2.49 15.97
C THR A 134 7.47 1.49 17.12
N GLU A 135 7.38 1.95 18.38
CA GLU A 135 7.48 1.08 19.55
C GLU A 135 6.27 0.16 19.65
N HIS A 136 5.05 0.71 19.61
CA HIS A 136 3.84 -0.11 19.67
C HIS A 136 3.67 -0.95 18.41
N LEU A 137 3.98 -0.42 17.22
CA LEU A 137 3.90 -1.19 15.97
C LEU A 137 4.88 -2.37 15.96
N ALA A 138 6.12 -2.17 16.43
CA ALA A 138 7.10 -3.25 16.52
C ALA A 138 6.65 -4.32 17.52
N GLY A 139 6.09 -3.92 18.66
CA GLY A 139 5.45 -4.84 19.61
C GLY A 139 4.31 -5.63 18.97
N TRP A 140 3.39 -4.92 18.29
CA TRP A 140 2.25 -5.50 17.60
C TRP A 140 2.66 -6.56 16.56
N LEU A 141 3.68 -6.25 15.73
CA LEU A 141 4.22 -7.18 14.72
C LEU A 141 4.97 -8.35 15.37
N SER A 142 5.72 -8.10 16.44
CA SER A 142 6.45 -9.13 17.17
C SER A 142 5.49 -10.14 17.83
N GLU A 143 4.35 -9.69 18.35
CA GLU A 143 3.31 -10.55 18.93
C GLU A 143 2.54 -11.38 17.88
N ARG A 144 2.74 -11.13 16.58
CA ARG A 144 2.19 -11.98 15.50
C ARG A 144 3.10 -13.15 15.15
N GLN A 145 4.31 -13.25 15.70
CA GLN A 145 5.12 -14.47 15.64
C GLN A 145 4.56 -15.50 16.62
N VAL A 146 3.92 -16.54 16.10
CA VAL A 146 3.50 -17.69 16.93
C VAL A 146 4.75 -18.40 17.43
N SER A 147 4.83 -18.67 18.74
CA SER A 147 6.02 -19.29 19.34
C SER A 147 6.31 -20.65 18.72
N VAL A 148 7.57 -20.88 18.34
CA VAL A 148 8.08 -22.14 17.75
C VAL A 148 7.94 -23.34 18.70
N ALA A 149 7.56 -23.12 19.97
CA ALA A 149 7.51 -24.11 21.02
C ALA A 149 6.51 -25.27 20.78
N GLU A 150 5.56 -25.12 19.85
CA GLU A 150 4.55 -26.17 19.55
C GLU A 150 4.67 -26.76 18.13
N GLY A 151 5.80 -26.55 17.43
CA GLY A 151 6.00 -27.10 16.08
C GLY A 151 5.15 -26.42 14.98
N LYS A 152 4.51 -25.29 15.32
CA LYS A 152 3.81 -24.40 14.40
C LYS A 152 4.52 -23.05 14.42
N GLY A 153 5.21 -22.74 13.34
CA GLY A 153 5.72 -21.41 13.07
C GLY A 153 4.85 -20.75 12.00
N GLY A 154 4.53 -19.47 12.18
CA GLY A 154 3.70 -18.71 11.26
C GLY A 154 3.45 -17.27 11.76
N LEU A 155 2.96 -16.42 10.86
CA LEU A 155 2.44 -15.09 11.21
C LEU A 155 0.93 -15.10 11.08
N ASN A 156 0.26 -14.40 11.98
CA ASN A 156 -1.18 -14.25 11.96
C ASN A 156 -1.56 -12.81 11.58
N GLY A 157 -2.61 -12.66 10.77
CA GLY A 157 -3.00 -11.35 10.25
C GLY A 157 -3.74 -10.44 11.25
N ARG A 158 -4.29 -11.01 12.34
CA ARG A 158 -4.99 -10.33 13.45
C ARG A 158 -4.77 -11.05 14.78
N PRO A 159 -4.98 -10.41 15.94
CA PRO A 159 -5.12 -11.12 17.21
C PRO A 159 -6.16 -12.26 17.12
N GLU A 160 -5.90 -13.38 17.78
CA GLU A 160 -6.81 -14.55 17.92
C GLU A 160 -7.15 -15.39 16.67
N LYS A 161 -6.62 -15.07 15.47
CA LYS A 161 -6.81 -15.91 14.26
C LYS A 161 -5.78 -17.04 14.07
N LYS A 162 -5.90 -17.83 13.00
CA LYS A 162 -4.92 -18.89 12.64
C LYS A 162 -3.86 -18.33 11.68
N GLU A 163 -2.67 -18.94 11.70
CA GLU A 163 -1.52 -18.64 10.84
C GLU A 163 -1.82 -18.70 9.33
N ASP A 164 -1.23 -17.79 8.54
CA ASP A 164 -1.27 -17.78 7.07
C ASP A 164 0.10 -17.42 6.46
N VAL A 165 0.46 -18.07 5.36
CA VAL A 165 1.75 -17.94 4.64
C VAL A 165 1.89 -16.57 3.96
N ARG A 166 0.79 -15.87 3.66
CA ARG A 166 0.80 -14.55 2.98
C ARG A 166 1.40 -13.42 3.82
N GLU A 167 1.44 -13.56 5.14
CA GLU A 167 1.89 -12.52 6.06
C GLU A 167 3.42 -12.46 6.23
N ALA A 168 4.16 -13.45 5.71
CA ALA A 168 5.62 -13.51 5.77
C ALA A 168 6.33 -12.39 4.99
N ALA A 169 5.70 -11.83 3.96
CA ALA A 169 6.29 -10.78 3.13
C ALA A 169 6.36 -9.40 3.82
N GLY A 170 5.54 -9.14 4.85
CA GLY A 170 5.45 -7.83 5.50
C GLY A 170 6.45 -7.58 6.63
N VAL A 171 7.05 -8.62 7.21
CA VAL A 171 7.92 -8.51 8.39
C VAL A 171 9.41 -8.70 8.05
N GLY A 172 9.73 -9.12 6.82
CA GLY A 172 11.09 -9.44 6.38
C GLY A 172 12.08 -8.26 6.29
N VAL A 173 11.64 -7.01 6.50
CA VAL A 173 12.47 -5.81 6.28
C VAL A 173 13.20 -5.33 7.56
N SER A 174 12.91 -5.87 8.75
CA SER A 174 13.52 -5.36 10.00
C SER A 174 14.86 -5.99 10.40
N ARG A 175 15.45 -6.88 9.58
CA ARG A 175 16.58 -7.71 10.02
C ARG A 175 17.93 -7.50 9.32
N GLN A 176 18.16 -6.35 8.68
CA GLN A 176 19.45 -6.07 8.00
C GLN A 176 20.26 -4.87 8.51
N TYR A 177 19.94 -4.30 9.66
CA TYR A 177 20.87 -3.38 10.34
C TYR A 177 21.12 -3.84 11.78
N GLY A 178 22.14 -4.69 11.91
CA GLY A 178 22.77 -5.11 13.15
C GLY A 178 24.24 -5.39 12.88
#